data_AF-A0A554KUV3-F1
#
_entry.id   AF-A0A554KUV3-F1
#
_cell.length_a   1.000
_cell.length_b   1.000
_cell.length_c   1.000
_cell.angle_alpha   90.00
_cell.angle_beta   90.00
_cell.angle_gamma   90.00
#
_symmetry.space_group_name_H-M   'P 1'
#
loop_
_entity.id
_entity.type
_entity.pdbx_description
1 polymer ?
#
loop_
_entity_poly.entity_id
_entity_poly.type
_entity_poly.pdbx_seq_one_letter_code
_entity_poly.pdbx_strand_id
1 'polypeptide(L)'
;MRITRFFGKIAALALFTSVFLFSHIVLAETPISSLPEVNSTTTPTIPTTSAVSTTAIEVINIAPTSFSDRKLIPEPNIRVGLYKTKDPVKFTSDFIYEVWINKEFVGALFAQDNVVLSYKNGIYNITSDSLTVTSSNYIRLVPQDSHAFFTLTNYSRPVKGRGKINFNVYRGTLEYRYSPKSKLPYIINELPLDFYVLGVAEIYNTAPEEYVKALMVAARSYAYANISKTPPTEKRMFDVYPTTVDQIYLGYNSELFMPRV
;
A
#
# COMPACT_ATOMS: atom_id res chain seq x y z
N MET A 1 -39.69 -7.26 -55.38
CA MET A 1 -39.87 -8.71 -55.13
C MET A 1 -38.63 -9.17 -54.36
N ARG A 2 -38.62 -9.51 -53.08
CA ARG A 2 -39.63 -10.00 -52.14
C ARG A 2 -39.25 -9.45 -50.75
N ILE A 3 -40.22 -8.80 -50.10
CA ILE A 3 -40.19 -8.38 -48.69
C ILE A 3 -40.61 -9.61 -47.88
N THR A 4 -39.87 -9.98 -46.84
CA THR A 4 -40.35 -10.93 -45.82
C THR A 4 -40.01 -10.41 -44.43
N ARG A 5 -41.09 -9.97 -43.77
CA ARG A 5 -41.19 -9.65 -42.35
C ARG A 5 -41.13 -10.95 -41.54
N PHE A 6 -40.52 -10.92 -40.36
CA PHE A 6 -40.86 -11.83 -39.28
C PHE A 6 -41.14 -11.03 -38.00
N PHE A 7 -42.42 -11.04 -37.60
CA PHE A 7 -42.88 -10.84 -36.24
C PHE A 7 -42.14 -11.84 -35.34
N GLY A 8 -41.63 -11.49 -34.17
CA GLY A 8 -42.36 -10.94 -33.04
C GLY A 8 -42.28 -11.98 -31.92
N LYS A 9 -41.72 -11.58 -30.77
CA LYS A 9 -42.03 -12.18 -29.46
C LYS A 9 -41.55 -11.21 -28.38
N ILE A 10 -42.53 -10.49 -27.88
CA ILE A 10 -42.51 -9.70 -26.65
C ILE A 10 -42.43 -10.71 -25.50
N ALA A 11 -41.36 -10.66 -24.71
CA ALA A 11 -41.32 -11.28 -23.40
C ALA A 11 -41.33 -10.15 -22.37
N ALA A 12 -42.53 -9.89 -21.85
CA ALA A 12 -42.73 -9.21 -20.58
C ALA A 12 -42.49 -10.20 -19.43
N LEU A 13 -42.42 -9.66 -18.20
CA LEU A 13 -42.35 -10.34 -16.89
C LEU A 13 -40.90 -10.61 -16.42
N ALA A 14 -40.40 -10.13 -15.28
CA ALA A 14 -41.03 -9.61 -14.08
C ALA A 14 -40.14 -8.52 -13.43
N LEU A 15 -40.75 -7.41 -12.98
CA LEU A 15 -40.14 -6.51 -12.01
C LEU A 15 -40.19 -7.20 -10.64
N PHE A 16 -39.03 -7.63 -10.12
CA PHE A 16 -38.88 -7.96 -8.71
C PHE A 16 -38.69 -6.65 -7.93
N THR A 17 -39.78 -6.11 -7.41
CA THR A 17 -39.72 -5.11 -6.33
C THR A 17 -39.29 -5.82 -5.05
N SER A 18 -38.01 -5.70 -4.70
CA SER A 18 -37.50 -6.13 -3.40
C SER A 18 -38.06 -5.20 -2.32
N VAL A 19 -38.90 -5.76 -1.47
CA VAL A 19 -39.43 -5.10 -0.27
C VAL A 19 -38.30 -5.02 0.76
N PHE A 20 -37.96 -3.80 1.15
CA PHE A 20 -37.08 -3.50 2.28
C PHE A 20 -37.62 -4.13 3.57
N LEU A 21 -36.87 -5.06 4.17
CA LEU A 21 -37.01 -5.40 5.59
C LEU A 21 -35.95 -4.61 6.36
N PHE A 22 -36.37 -3.49 6.96
CA PHE A 22 -35.58 -2.79 7.99
C PHE A 22 -35.67 -3.60 9.30
N SER A 23 -34.71 -4.48 9.54
CA SER A 23 -34.47 -5.03 10.87
C SER A 23 -33.94 -3.91 11.77
N HIS A 24 -34.75 -3.51 12.76
CA HIS A 24 -34.34 -2.62 13.83
C HIS A 24 -33.24 -3.30 14.64
N ILE A 25 -32.00 -2.84 14.49
CA ILE A 25 -30.91 -3.19 15.42
C ILE A 25 -31.09 -2.32 16.66
N VAL A 26 -31.49 -2.94 17.75
CA VAL A 26 -31.45 -2.36 19.10
C VAL A 26 -29.97 -2.34 19.53
N LEU A 27 -29.40 -1.15 19.66
CA LEU A 27 -28.11 -0.94 20.31
C LEU A 27 -28.30 -1.15 21.81
N ALA A 28 -27.71 -2.23 22.35
CA ALA A 28 -27.57 -2.39 23.79
C ALA A 28 -26.38 -1.53 24.26
N GLU A 29 -26.65 -0.52 25.07
CA GLU A 29 -25.63 0.28 25.74
C GLU A 29 -24.93 -0.59 26.80
N THR A 30 -23.60 -0.72 26.68
CA THR A 30 -22.77 -1.34 27.71
C THR A 30 -22.60 -0.39 28.91
N PRO A 31 -22.75 -0.85 30.16
CA PRO A 31 -22.59 0.00 31.32
C PRO A 31 -21.13 0.41 31.53
N ILE A 32 -20.93 1.70 31.80
CA ILE A 32 -19.66 2.34 32.14
C ILE A 32 -19.22 1.85 33.53
N SER A 33 -18.02 1.27 33.63
CA SER A 33 -17.38 0.88 34.88
C SER A 33 -16.81 2.11 35.58
N SER A 34 -17.39 2.49 36.72
CA SER A 34 -16.90 3.54 37.61
C SER A 34 -15.66 3.09 38.40
N LEU A 35 -14.60 3.89 38.39
CA LEU A 35 -13.44 3.73 39.28
C LEU A 35 -13.81 4.14 40.72
N PRO A 36 -13.31 3.46 41.76
CA PRO A 36 -13.62 3.81 43.13
C PRO A 36 -12.77 5.00 43.62
N GLU A 37 -13.48 5.95 44.23
CA GLU A 37 -12.98 7.07 44.99
C GLU A 37 -12.41 6.56 46.34
N VAL A 38 -11.14 6.83 46.63
CA VAL A 38 -10.53 6.52 47.94
C VAL A 38 -10.36 7.82 48.70
N ASN A 39 -11.18 8.01 49.73
CA ASN A 39 -11.01 9.03 50.73
C ASN A 39 -11.28 8.44 52.12
N SER A 40 -10.25 8.38 52.98
CA SER A 40 -10.34 8.69 54.42
C SER A 40 -9.08 8.25 55.19
N THR A 41 -8.36 9.26 55.67
CA THR A 41 -7.79 9.42 57.02
C THR A 41 -7.88 8.22 57.98
N THR A 42 -6.72 7.66 58.37
CA THR A 42 -6.40 7.31 59.77
C THR A 42 -4.89 7.29 60.01
N THR A 43 -4.50 7.97 61.08
CA THR A 43 -3.17 8.22 61.64
C THR A 43 -2.44 6.96 62.15
N PRO A 44 -1.11 6.84 61.98
CA PRO A 44 -0.30 5.97 62.82
C PRO A 44 0.63 6.74 63.76
N THR A 45 0.72 6.23 64.99
CA THR A 45 1.47 6.70 66.16
C THR A 45 2.99 6.58 65.99
N ILE A 46 3.72 7.57 66.52
CA ILE A 46 5.20 7.66 66.49
C ILE A 46 5.82 6.90 67.67
N PRO A 47 6.89 6.11 67.46
CA PRO A 47 7.94 5.91 68.44
C PRO A 47 9.17 6.77 68.14
N THR A 48 9.66 7.45 69.17
CA THR A 48 10.79 8.38 69.17
C THR A 48 12.14 7.64 69.24
N THR A 49 13.16 8.29 68.66
CA THR A 49 14.61 8.23 68.98
C THR A 49 15.48 7.32 68.12
N SER A 50 16.23 7.92 67.19
CA SER A 50 17.70 7.81 67.10
C SER A 50 18.25 8.76 66.00
N ALA A 51 19.38 9.39 66.31
CA ALA A 51 19.98 10.51 65.57
C ALA A 51 20.43 10.14 64.15
N VAL A 52 20.18 11.02 63.18
CA VAL A 52 20.74 10.95 61.82
C VAL A 52 21.90 11.92 61.71
N SER A 53 23.07 11.38 61.38
CA SER A 53 24.26 12.14 60.98
C SER A 53 24.07 12.69 59.57
N THR A 54 24.23 14.00 59.40
CA THR A 54 24.05 14.70 58.12
C THR A 54 25.25 14.47 57.21
N THR A 55 25.17 13.49 56.32
CA THR A 55 26.11 13.36 55.19
C THR A 55 25.58 14.15 53.99
N ALA A 56 26.39 15.06 53.45
CA ALA A 56 26.05 15.90 52.31
C ALA A 56 25.72 15.07 51.05
N ILE A 57 24.62 15.40 50.38
CA ILE A 57 24.24 14.82 49.08
C ILE A 57 25.12 15.46 48.00
N GLU A 58 25.96 14.66 47.37
CA GLU A 58 26.72 15.07 46.19
C GLU A 58 25.75 15.17 44.99
N VAL A 59 25.51 16.40 44.51
CA VAL A 59 24.68 16.64 43.33
C VAL A 59 25.46 16.20 42.10
N ILE A 60 25.10 15.05 41.54
CA ILE A 60 25.66 14.58 40.26
C ILE A 60 25.17 15.55 39.17
N ASN A 61 26.06 16.41 38.70
CA ASN A 61 25.80 17.33 37.59
C ASN A 61 25.78 16.50 36.29
N ILE A 62 24.60 16.08 35.86
CA ILE A 62 24.42 15.36 34.60
C ILE A 62 24.68 16.36 33.47
N ALA A 63 25.77 16.17 32.71
CA ALA A 63 26.08 17.00 31.56
C ALA A 63 24.88 17.02 30.58
N PRO A 64 24.54 18.19 29.99
CA PRO A 64 23.43 18.27 29.06
C PRO A 64 23.67 17.33 27.88
N THR A 65 22.78 16.37 27.68
CA THR A 65 22.75 15.52 26.49
C THR A 65 22.50 16.41 25.28
N SER A 66 23.55 16.69 24.51
CA SER A 66 23.46 17.37 23.23
C SER A 66 22.68 16.48 22.26
N PHE A 67 21.42 16.83 22.00
CA PHE A 67 20.66 16.22 20.92
C PHE A 67 21.25 16.70 19.60
N SER A 68 21.58 15.77 18.71
CA SER A 68 22.11 16.11 17.40
C SER A 68 21.02 16.76 16.55
N ASP A 69 21.20 18.03 16.16
CA ASP A 69 20.34 18.76 15.20
C ASP A 69 20.43 18.23 13.75
N ARG A 70 20.86 16.98 13.56
CA ARG A 70 21.01 16.38 12.24
C ARG A 70 19.64 16.11 11.63
N LYS A 71 19.24 16.98 10.70
CA LYS A 71 18.09 16.76 9.82
C LYS A 71 18.34 15.54 8.95
N LEU A 72 17.57 14.48 9.16
CA LEU A 72 17.58 13.30 8.29
C LEU A 72 17.04 13.68 6.92
N ILE A 73 17.60 13.07 5.87
CA ILE A 73 17.00 13.14 4.54
C ILE A 73 15.65 12.40 4.57
N PRO A 74 14.60 12.93 3.91
CA PRO A 74 13.36 12.19 3.78
C PRO A 74 13.62 10.90 3.02
N GLU A 75 12.90 9.84 3.41
CA GLU A 75 12.94 8.59 2.68
C GLU A 75 12.46 8.82 1.23
N PRO A 76 13.22 8.36 0.22
CA PRO A 76 12.81 8.48 -1.16
C PRO A 76 11.80 7.38 -1.53
N ASN A 77 10.93 7.69 -2.49
CA ASN A 77 10.16 6.66 -3.18
C ASN A 77 11.00 6.04 -4.30
N ILE A 78 10.82 4.74 -4.52
CA ILE A 78 11.33 4.02 -5.67
C ILE A 78 10.19 3.63 -6.61
N ARG A 79 10.47 3.61 -7.91
CA ARG A 79 9.51 3.24 -8.95
C ARG A 79 9.94 1.95 -9.61
N VAL A 80 9.10 0.92 -9.51
CA VAL A 80 9.35 -0.42 -10.06
C VAL A 80 8.48 -0.65 -11.29
N GLY A 81 9.10 -0.92 -12.44
CA GLY A 81 8.38 -1.22 -13.68
C GLY A 81 7.89 -2.67 -13.71
N LEU A 82 6.70 -2.94 -13.16
CA LEU A 82 6.19 -4.30 -12.95
C LEU A 82 6.08 -5.11 -14.25
N TYR A 83 5.28 -4.63 -15.19
CA TYR A 83 5.09 -5.24 -16.51
C TYR A 83 4.45 -4.24 -17.47
N LYS A 84 4.36 -4.62 -18.74
CA LYS A 84 3.67 -3.87 -19.79
C LYS A 84 2.61 -4.73 -20.44
N THR A 85 1.49 -4.14 -20.81
CA THR A 85 0.39 -4.88 -21.46
C THR A 85 -0.47 -3.96 -22.33
N LYS A 86 -1.07 -4.53 -23.37
CA LYS A 86 -2.14 -3.89 -24.16
C LYS A 86 -3.53 -4.20 -23.59
N ASP A 87 -3.63 -5.27 -22.80
CA ASP A 87 -4.90 -5.76 -22.28
C ASP A 87 -5.32 -4.88 -21.08
N PRO A 88 -6.63 -4.78 -20.79
CA PRO A 88 -7.10 -4.06 -19.61
C PRO A 88 -6.46 -4.61 -18.33
N VAL A 89 -6.15 -3.75 -17.38
CA VAL A 89 -5.60 -4.11 -16.06
C VAL A 89 -6.71 -4.03 -15.04
N LYS A 90 -6.87 -5.08 -14.23
CA LYS A 90 -7.86 -5.12 -13.15
C LYS A 90 -7.19 -4.88 -11.81
N PHE A 91 -7.67 -3.89 -11.09
CA PHE A 91 -7.19 -3.45 -9.78
C PHE A 91 -8.31 -3.62 -8.75
N THR A 92 -7.94 -4.02 -7.55
CA THR A 92 -8.83 -3.97 -6.37
C THR A 92 -8.00 -3.79 -5.10
N SER A 93 -8.61 -3.29 -4.04
CA SER A 93 -7.96 -3.04 -2.75
C SER A 93 -9.00 -3.00 -1.63
N ASP A 94 -8.60 -3.36 -0.41
CA ASP A 94 -9.40 -3.17 0.81
C ASP A 94 -9.34 -1.71 1.31
N PHE A 95 -8.56 -0.85 0.66
CA PHE A 95 -8.28 0.52 1.06
C PHE A 95 -8.80 1.54 0.04
N ILE A 96 -8.95 2.79 0.48
CA ILE A 96 -9.32 3.90 -0.39
C ILE A 96 -8.11 4.37 -1.20
N TYR A 97 -8.30 4.53 -2.50
CA TYR A 97 -7.30 5.04 -3.44
C TYR A 97 -7.80 6.28 -4.15
N GLU A 98 -7.03 7.36 -4.09
CA GLU A 98 -7.28 8.57 -4.84
C GLU A 98 -6.79 8.42 -6.28
N VAL A 99 -7.58 8.95 -7.21
CA VAL A 99 -7.25 9.01 -8.63
C VAL A 99 -6.68 10.37 -8.95
N TRP A 100 -5.42 10.37 -9.38
CA TRP A 100 -4.67 11.57 -9.74
C TRP A 100 -4.30 11.53 -11.22
N ILE A 101 -4.53 12.66 -11.90
CA ILE A 101 -4.23 12.85 -13.32
C ILE A 101 -3.55 14.20 -13.48
N ASN A 102 -2.33 14.23 -14.04
CA ASN A 102 -1.54 15.45 -14.17
C ASN A 102 -1.41 16.28 -12.86
N LYS A 103 -1.28 15.58 -11.71
CA LYS A 103 -1.23 16.18 -10.36
C LYS A 103 -2.53 16.83 -9.88
N GLU A 104 -3.64 16.61 -10.58
CA GLU A 104 -4.97 17.02 -10.13
C GLU A 104 -5.72 15.80 -9.59
N PHE A 105 -6.37 15.98 -8.45
CA PHE A 105 -7.28 14.99 -7.88
C PHE A 105 -8.58 14.95 -8.69
N VAL A 106 -8.99 13.75 -9.10
CA VAL A 106 -10.17 13.55 -9.96
C VAL A 106 -11.31 12.84 -9.22
N GLY A 107 -10.97 12.00 -8.24
CA GLY A 107 -11.95 11.23 -7.47
C GLY A 107 -11.27 10.15 -6.64
N ALA A 108 -12.06 9.30 -6.00
CA ALA A 108 -11.57 8.19 -5.21
C ALA A 108 -12.21 6.86 -5.64
N LEU A 109 -11.48 5.78 -5.41
CA LEU A 109 -11.87 4.39 -5.53
C LEU A 109 -12.02 3.85 -4.11
N PHE A 110 -13.14 3.21 -3.81
CA PHE A 110 -13.44 2.69 -2.48
C PHE A 110 -13.02 1.23 -2.35
N ALA A 111 -13.02 0.75 -1.10
CA ALA A 111 -12.69 -0.62 -0.79
C ALA A 111 -13.55 -1.61 -1.60
N GLN A 112 -12.90 -2.63 -2.14
CA GLN A 112 -13.46 -3.68 -3.00
C GLN A 112 -14.00 -3.22 -4.36
N ASP A 113 -13.73 -1.98 -4.79
CA ASP A 113 -14.06 -1.55 -6.15
C ASP A 113 -13.40 -2.48 -7.19
N ASN A 114 -14.18 -2.88 -8.19
CA ASN A 114 -13.68 -3.64 -9.33
C ASN A 114 -13.19 -2.67 -10.41
N VAL A 115 -11.94 -2.22 -10.28
CA VAL A 115 -11.39 -1.17 -11.12
C VAL A 115 -10.75 -1.76 -12.38
N VAL A 116 -11.10 -1.23 -13.54
CA VAL A 116 -10.53 -1.58 -14.83
C VAL A 116 -9.83 -0.38 -15.43
N LEU A 117 -8.53 -0.51 -15.65
CA LEU A 117 -7.69 0.45 -16.35
C LEU A 117 -7.49 -0.02 -17.79
N SER A 118 -7.63 0.87 -18.77
CA SER A 118 -7.32 0.56 -20.16
C SER A 118 -6.77 1.75 -20.92
N TYR A 119 -6.08 1.49 -22.03
CA TYR A 119 -5.52 2.52 -22.89
C TYR A 119 -5.84 2.22 -24.35
N LYS A 120 -6.43 3.19 -25.05
CA LYS A 120 -6.76 3.07 -26.48
C LYS A 120 -6.64 4.43 -27.15
N ASN A 121 -5.93 4.47 -28.28
CA ASN A 121 -5.83 5.65 -29.15
C ASN A 121 -5.42 6.95 -28.41
N GLY A 122 -4.46 6.86 -27.50
CA GLY A 122 -4.00 8.03 -26.73
C GLY A 122 -4.83 8.35 -25.48
N ILE A 123 -5.91 7.61 -25.24
CA ILE A 123 -6.83 7.85 -24.13
C ILE A 123 -6.71 6.73 -23.10
N TYR A 124 -6.43 7.13 -21.87
CA TYR A 124 -6.53 6.31 -20.67
C TYR A 124 -7.97 6.31 -20.16
N ASN A 125 -8.44 5.15 -19.70
CA ASN A 125 -9.78 4.99 -19.15
C ASN A 125 -9.68 4.26 -17.80
N ILE A 126 -10.46 4.73 -16.84
CA ILE A 126 -10.77 4.06 -15.58
C ILE A 126 -12.26 3.78 -15.58
N THR A 127 -12.64 2.55 -15.27
CA THR A 127 -14.03 2.18 -15.02
C THR A 127 -14.10 1.40 -13.73
N SER A 128 -14.99 1.80 -12.84
CA SER A 128 -15.29 1.15 -11.57
C SER A 128 -16.75 1.41 -11.22
N ASP A 129 -17.23 0.79 -10.14
CA ASP A 129 -18.59 1.01 -9.63
C ASP A 129 -18.76 2.46 -9.12
N SER A 130 -17.69 3.05 -8.58
CA SER A 130 -17.69 4.36 -7.92
C SER A 130 -17.28 5.53 -8.82
N LEU A 131 -16.53 5.24 -9.91
CA LEU A 131 -15.87 6.26 -10.71
C LEU A 131 -15.64 5.78 -12.16
N THR A 132 -15.96 6.66 -13.12
CA THR A 132 -15.58 6.49 -14.53
C THR A 132 -14.87 7.75 -15.02
N VAL A 133 -13.65 7.59 -15.53
CA VAL A 133 -12.79 8.71 -15.92
C VAL A 133 -12.08 8.38 -17.24
N THR A 134 -11.95 9.39 -18.10
CA THR A 134 -11.14 9.33 -19.32
C THR A 134 -10.12 10.46 -19.32
N SER A 135 -8.92 10.22 -19.85
CA SER A 135 -7.84 11.21 -19.84
C SER A 135 -6.83 10.98 -20.96
N SER A 136 -6.21 12.06 -21.46
CA SER A 136 -5.02 11.99 -22.33
C SER A 136 -3.71 11.88 -21.55
N ASN A 137 -3.74 12.14 -20.23
CA ASN A 137 -2.62 12.00 -19.31
C ASN A 137 -2.67 10.68 -18.55
N TYR A 138 -1.50 10.20 -18.13
CA TYR A 138 -1.37 8.96 -17.35
C TYR A 138 -2.09 9.05 -16.00
N ILE A 139 -2.43 7.88 -15.47
CA ILE A 139 -3.21 7.74 -14.25
C ILE A 139 -2.29 7.32 -13.10
N ARG A 140 -2.52 7.90 -11.92
CA ARG A 140 -1.97 7.42 -10.65
C ARG A 140 -3.11 7.08 -9.70
N LEU A 141 -3.05 5.88 -9.12
CA LEU A 141 -3.90 5.45 -8.02
C LEU A 141 -3.04 5.54 -6.75
N VAL A 142 -3.30 6.54 -5.92
CA VAL A 142 -2.49 6.86 -4.73
C VAL A 142 -3.31 6.48 -3.49
N PRO A 143 -2.82 5.61 -2.59
CA PRO A 143 -3.59 5.26 -1.41
C PRO A 143 -3.64 6.40 -0.39
N GLN A 144 -4.74 6.48 0.35
CA GLN A 144 -4.83 7.39 1.51
C GLN A 144 -4.05 6.88 2.72
N ASP A 145 -3.98 5.55 2.89
CA ASP A 145 -3.17 4.90 3.91
C ASP A 145 -1.78 4.55 3.35
N SER A 146 -0.71 4.96 4.04
CA SER A 146 0.67 4.68 3.64
C SER A 146 1.01 3.19 3.65
N HIS A 147 0.26 2.36 4.39
CA HIS A 147 0.43 0.91 4.46
C HIS A 147 -0.53 0.16 3.52
N ALA A 148 -1.35 0.86 2.75
CA ALA A 148 -2.28 0.23 1.83
C ALA A 148 -1.58 -0.63 0.77
N PHE A 149 -2.28 -1.68 0.37
CA PHE A 149 -1.88 -2.55 -0.73
C PHE A 149 -3.05 -2.81 -1.67
N PHE A 150 -2.71 -3.23 -2.89
CA PHE A 150 -3.66 -3.52 -3.95
C PHE A 150 -3.32 -4.83 -4.64
N THR A 151 -4.33 -5.45 -5.25
CA THR A 151 -4.21 -6.69 -6.01
C THR A 151 -4.46 -6.44 -7.49
N LEU A 152 -3.59 -6.98 -8.34
CA LEU A 152 -3.80 -7.03 -9.78
C LEU A 152 -4.45 -8.37 -10.17
N THR A 153 -5.78 -8.41 -10.21
CA THR A 153 -6.55 -9.67 -10.24
C THR A 153 -6.42 -10.45 -11.53
N ASN A 154 -6.05 -9.79 -12.63
CA ASN A 154 -5.76 -10.44 -13.92
C ASN A 154 -4.26 -10.53 -14.25
N TYR A 155 -3.40 -10.35 -13.24
CA TYR A 155 -1.96 -10.55 -13.37
C TYR A 155 -1.53 -11.82 -12.64
N SER A 156 -0.83 -12.69 -13.36
CA SER A 156 -0.29 -13.95 -12.83
C SER A 156 1.23 -13.94 -12.86
N ARG A 157 1.83 -14.17 -11.70
CA ARG A 157 3.26 -14.17 -11.48
C ARG A 157 3.66 -15.23 -10.45
N PRO A 158 3.60 -16.52 -10.83
CA PRO A 158 4.15 -17.59 -10.02
C PRO A 158 5.68 -17.56 -10.07
N VAL A 159 6.33 -18.04 -9.00
CA VAL A 159 7.78 -18.23 -8.95
C VAL A 159 8.09 -19.70 -8.68
N LYS A 160 8.91 -20.30 -9.55
CA LYS A 160 9.32 -21.70 -9.41
C LYS A 160 10.00 -21.91 -8.04
N GLY A 161 9.58 -22.95 -7.32
CA GLY A 161 10.13 -23.27 -6.00
C GLY A 161 9.50 -22.50 -4.84
N ARG A 162 8.52 -21.62 -5.07
CA ARG A 162 7.81 -20.85 -4.02
C ARG A 162 6.34 -21.25 -3.85
N GLY A 163 6.04 -22.53 -4.11
CA GLY A 163 4.68 -23.08 -3.99
C GLY A 163 3.71 -22.52 -5.04
N LYS A 164 2.41 -22.63 -4.75
CA LYS A 164 1.31 -22.17 -5.62
C LYS A 164 0.87 -20.73 -5.30
N ILE A 165 1.83 -19.85 -4.98
CA ILE A 165 1.54 -18.45 -4.65
C ILE A 165 1.61 -17.63 -5.93
N ASN A 166 0.61 -16.77 -6.12
CA ASN A 166 0.63 -15.72 -7.13
C ASN A 166 1.11 -14.42 -6.49
N PHE A 167 2.23 -13.87 -6.96
CA PHE A 167 2.82 -12.63 -6.43
C PHE A 167 2.29 -11.42 -7.22
N ASN A 168 1.04 -11.05 -6.95
CA ASN A 168 0.29 -9.99 -7.65
C ASN A 168 -0.30 -8.91 -6.72
N VAL A 169 0.13 -8.87 -5.46
CA VAL A 169 -0.27 -7.87 -4.46
C VAL A 169 0.91 -6.94 -4.15
N TYR A 170 0.67 -5.64 -4.13
CA TYR A 170 1.71 -4.60 -4.03
C TYR A 170 1.28 -3.46 -3.11
N ARG A 171 2.23 -2.82 -2.43
CA ARG A 171 1.98 -1.64 -1.59
C ARG A 171 2.03 -0.34 -2.39
N GLY A 172 1.46 0.71 -1.83
CA GLY A 172 1.67 2.08 -2.31
C GLY A 172 0.91 2.40 -3.58
N THR A 173 1.50 3.25 -4.42
CA THR A 173 0.87 3.82 -5.62
C THR A 173 1.00 2.88 -6.82
N LEU A 174 -0.08 2.76 -7.59
CA LEU A 174 -0.04 2.26 -8.95
C LEU A 174 -0.03 3.43 -9.94
N GLU A 175 0.97 3.50 -10.80
CA GLU A 175 0.98 4.39 -11.97
C GLU A 175 0.77 3.57 -13.25
N TYR A 176 -0.21 3.97 -14.05
CA TYR A 176 -0.52 3.37 -15.34
C TYR A 176 -0.18 4.36 -16.45
N ARG A 177 0.93 4.11 -17.15
CA ARG A 177 1.55 5.08 -18.08
C ARG A 177 2.00 4.43 -19.37
N TYR A 178 1.63 5.03 -20.50
CA TYR A 178 2.09 4.62 -21.83
C TYR A 178 3.58 4.87 -22.02
N SER A 179 4.27 3.88 -22.58
CA SER A 179 5.67 3.99 -22.96
C SER A 179 5.80 4.14 -24.48
N PRO A 180 6.24 5.30 -24.99
CA PRO A 180 6.48 5.48 -26.43
C PRO A 180 7.52 4.48 -26.99
N LYS A 181 8.51 4.11 -26.17
CA LYS A 181 9.57 3.15 -26.53
C LYS A 181 9.02 1.75 -26.83
N SER A 182 8.12 1.25 -25.99
CA SER A 182 7.56 -0.10 -26.14
C SER A 182 6.22 -0.15 -26.88
N LYS A 183 5.62 1.03 -27.12
CA LYS A 183 4.26 1.19 -27.67
C LYS A 183 3.18 0.51 -26.83
N LEU A 184 3.42 0.34 -25.54
CA LEU A 184 2.52 -0.30 -24.59
C LEU A 184 2.48 0.48 -23.27
N PRO A 185 1.31 0.50 -22.59
CA PRO A 185 1.21 0.87 -21.19
C PRO A 185 2.08 0.00 -20.28
N TYR A 186 2.78 0.65 -19.37
CA TYR A 186 3.45 0.04 -18.22
C TYR A 186 2.61 0.21 -16.97
N ILE A 187 2.63 -0.83 -16.14
CA ILE A 187 2.19 -0.80 -14.76
C ILE A 187 3.45 -0.54 -13.93
N ILE A 188 3.45 0.56 -13.20
CA ILE A 188 4.56 1.01 -12.37
C ILE A 188 4.08 1.03 -10.93
N ASN A 189 4.84 0.43 -10.03
CA ASN A 189 4.60 0.50 -8.61
C ASN A 189 5.53 1.54 -7.98
N GLU A 190 4.98 2.57 -7.35
CA GLU A 190 5.73 3.59 -6.62
C GLU A 190 5.44 3.46 -5.12
N LEU A 191 6.50 3.34 -4.33
CA LEU A 191 6.41 3.10 -2.89
C LEU A 191 7.67 3.61 -2.17
N PRO A 192 7.59 3.88 -0.85
CA PRO A 192 8.75 4.12 -0.01
C PRO A 192 9.81 3.02 -0.15
N LEU A 193 11.08 3.41 -0.10
CA LEU A 193 12.22 2.50 -0.31
C LEU A 193 12.22 1.31 0.68
N ASP A 194 11.81 1.52 1.92
CA ASP A 194 11.76 0.46 2.93
C ASP A 194 10.69 -0.59 2.61
N PHE A 195 9.50 -0.18 2.15
CA PHE A 195 8.50 -1.13 1.67
C PHE A 195 8.94 -1.86 0.41
N TYR A 196 9.72 -1.22 -0.46
CA TYR A 196 10.35 -1.93 -1.58
C TYR A 196 11.27 -3.05 -1.09
N VAL A 197 12.12 -2.77 -0.11
CA VAL A 197 13.08 -3.75 0.43
C VAL A 197 12.36 -4.95 1.04
N LEU A 198 11.27 -4.75 1.78
CA LEU A 198 10.45 -5.86 2.31
C LEU A 198 9.86 -6.74 1.19
N GLY A 199 9.58 -6.15 0.03
CA GLY A 199 9.10 -6.87 -1.15
C GLY A 199 10.19 -7.60 -1.94
N VAL A 200 11.48 -7.43 -1.61
CA VAL A 200 12.61 -8.11 -2.29
C VAL A 200 12.62 -9.60 -1.94
N ALA A 201 13.01 -10.42 -2.90
CA ALA A 201 12.85 -11.87 -2.86
C ALA A 201 14.06 -12.63 -3.42
N GLU A 202 15.26 -12.14 -3.14
CA GLU A 202 16.52 -12.78 -3.56
C GLU A 202 16.91 -13.99 -2.68
N ILE A 203 16.28 -14.13 -1.51
CA ILE A 203 16.55 -15.17 -0.53
C ILE A 203 15.27 -15.89 -0.08
N TYR A 204 15.46 -16.87 0.80
CA TYR A 204 14.41 -17.65 1.44
C TYR A 204 14.25 -17.26 2.91
N ASN A 205 13.04 -17.44 3.45
CA ASN A 205 12.71 -17.18 4.85
C ASN A 205 13.58 -17.95 5.86
N THR A 206 14.20 -19.06 5.46
CA THR A 206 15.04 -19.91 6.31
C THR A 206 16.51 -19.49 6.35
N ALA A 207 16.88 -18.42 5.64
CA ALA A 207 18.25 -17.90 5.65
C ALA A 207 18.74 -17.55 7.07
N PRO A 208 20.05 -17.63 7.34
CA PRO A 208 20.66 -17.12 8.55
C PRO A 208 20.39 -15.61 8.70
N GLU A 209 20.10 -15.15 9.92
CA GLU A 209 19.66 -13.77 10.17
C GLU A 209 20.68 -12.73 9.71
N GLU A 210 21.97 -12.95 9.98
CA GLU A 210 23.03 -12.03 9.55
C GLU A 210 23.18 -11.98 8.03
N TYR A 211 22.87 -13.08 7.33
CA TYR A 211 22.84 -13.09 5.87
C TYR A 211 21.65 -12.30 5.32
N VAL A 212 20.48 -12.42 5.96
CA VAL A 212 19.31 -11.58 5.63
C VAL A 212 19.66 -10.10 5.78
N LYS A 213 20.19 -9.70 6.94
CA LYS A 213 20.58 -8.30 7.22
C LYS A 213 21.55 -7.77 6.19
N ALA A 214 22.64 -8.51 5.93
CA ALA A 214 23.64 -8.11 4.94
C ALA A 214 23.04 -7.94 3.55
N LEU A 215 22.18 -8.86 3.13
CA LEU A 215 21.56 -8.80 1.81
C LEU A 215 20.53 -7.66 1.71
N MET A 216 19.72 -7.41 2.74
CA MET A 216 18.75 -6.32 2.72
C MET A 216 19.44 -4.95 2.73
N VAL A 217 20.58 -4.81 3.41
CA VAL A 217 21.43 -3.61 3.30
C VAL A 217 21.91 -3.44 1.86
N ALA A 218 22.46 -4.49 1.25
CA ALA A 218 22.91 -4.44 -0.15
C ALA A 218 21.76 -4.09 -1.12
N ALA A 219 20.58 -4.67 -0.89
CA ALA A 219 19.40 -4.40 -1.72
C ALA A 219 18.92 -2.96 -1.60
N ARG A 220 18.82 -2.43 -0.38
CA ARG A 220 18.50 -1.02 -0.14
C ARG A 220 19.52 -0.09 -0.80
N SER A 221 20.82 -0.39 -0.68
CA SER A 221 21.88 0.43 -1.29
C SER A 221 21.80 0.43 -2.81
N TYR A 222 21.60 -0.72 -3.43
CA TYR A 222 21.43 -0.83 -4.88
C TYR A 222 20.20 -0.06 -5.36
N ALA A 223 19.06 -0.26 -4.70
CA ALA A 223 17.81 0.43 -5.01
C ALA A 223 17.97 1.95 -4.89
N TYR A 224 18.52 2.44 -3.78
CA TYR A 224 18.79 3.87 -3.56
C TYR A 224 19.70 4.47 -4.63
N ALA A 225 20.75 3.75 -5.05
CA ALA A 225 21.67 4.21 -6.09
C ALA A 225 21.01 4.34 -7.48
N ASN A 226 19.95 3.55 -7.73
CA ASN A 226 19.21 3.58 -8.99
C ASN A 226 18.04 4.58 -9.00
N ILE A 227 17.63 5.12 -7.85
CA ILE A 227 16.56 6.12 -7.78
C ILE A 227 16.93 7.37 -8.59
N SER A 228 15.99 7.80 -9.43
CA SER A 228 16.19 8.96 -10.30
C SER A 228 16.35 10.25 -9.48
N LYS A 229 17.40 11.02 -9.77
CA LYS A 229 17.54 12.38 -9.21
C LYS A 229 16.65 13.41 -9.91
N THR A 230 16.05 13.05 -11.03
CA THR A 230 15.18 13.89 -11.84
C THR A 230 13.77 13.30 -11.94
N PRO A 231 12.72 14.10 -12.18
CA PRO A 231 11.37 13.59 -12.38
C PRO A 231 11.25 12.54 -13.50
N PRO A 232 10.30 11.59 -13.41
CA PRO A 232 10.09 10.55 -14.42
C PRO A 232 9.73 11.12 -15.80
N THR A 233 10.46 10.69 -16.83
CA THR A 233 10.25 11.10 -18.22
C THR A 233 9.73 9.94 -19.06
N GLU A 234 9.32 10.19 -20.30
CA GLU A 234 8.91 9.12 -21.23
C GLU A 234 10.04 8.13 -21.57
N LYS A 235 11.30 8.58 -21.45
CA LYS A 235 12.48 7.75 -21.68
C LYS A 235 12.87 6.93 -20.45
N ARG A 236 12.56 7.43 -19.25
CA ARG A 236 12.88 6.83 -17.95
C ARG A 236 11.69 6.99 -17.01
N MET A 237 10.78 6.00 -17.07
CA MET A 237 9.49 6.03 -16.36
C MET A 237 9.58 5.43 -14.96
N PHE A 238 10.55 4.55 -14.72
CA PHE A 238 10.77 3.83 -13.46
C PHE A 238 12.28 3.63 -13.24
N ASP A 239 12.65 3.23 -12.03
CA ASP A 239 14.03 3.15 -11.55
C ASP A 239 14.61 1.74 -11.70
N VAL A 240 13.82 0.69 -11.43
CA VAL A 240 14.26 -0.71 -11.47
C VAL A 240 13.19 -1.64 -12.06
N TYR A 241 13.62 -2.77 -12.59
CA TYR A 241 12.81 -3.91 -12.98
C TYR A 241 12.67 -4.90 -11.80
N PRO A 242 11.52 -5.59 -11.68
CA PRO A 242 11.28 -6.54 -10.58
C PRO A 242 11.86 -7.94 -10.87
N THR A 243 12.81 -8.07 -11.79
CA THR A 243 13.34 -9.35 -12.30
C THR A 243 14.84 -9.43 -12.05
N THR A 244 15.46 -10.54 -12.46
CA THR A 244 16.92 -10.75 -12.39
C THR A 244 17.74 -9.76 -13.23
N VAL A 245 17.10 -8.87 -14.00
CA VAL A 245 17.79 -7.74 -14.65
C VAL A 245 18.34 -6.79 -13.58
N ASP A 246 17.57 -6.57 -12.52
CA ASP A 246 17.96 -5.77 -11.38
C ASP A 246 17.83 -6.63 -10.12
N GLN A 247 16.71 -6.54 -9.40
CA GLN A 247 16.41 -7.37 -8.24
C GLN A 247 15.05 -8.02 -8.37
N ILE A 248 14.94 -9.27 -7.91
CA ILE A 248 13.68 -9.96 -7.79
C ILE A 248 12.84 -9.27 -6.70
N TYR A 249 11.89 -8.45 -7.13
CA TYR A 249 10.89 -7.81 -6.28
C TYR A 249 9.55 -8.50 -6.50
N LEU A 250 8.95 -9.07 -5.44
CA LEU A 250 7.68 -9.81 -5.48
C LEU A 250 6.52 -9.08 -4.79
N GLY A 251 6.74 -7.88 -4.27
CA GLY A 251 5.70 -7.06 -3.66
C GLY A 251 5.22 -7.59 -2.30
N TYR A 252 4.02 -7.19 -1.91
CA TYR A 252 3.46 -7.44 -0.58
C TYR A 252 3.30 -8.94 -0.27
N ASN A 253 3.01 -9.77 -1.29
CA ASN A 253 2.96 -11.22 -1.07
C ASN A 253 4.32 -11.80 -0.62
N SER A 254 5.44 -11.16 -0.99
CA SER A 254 6.78 -11.54 -0.54
C SER A 254 6.92 -11.39 0.96
N GLU A 255 6.46 -10.26 1.50
CA GLU A 255 6.51 -9.92 2.93
C GLU A 255 5.78 -10.98 3.76
N LEU A 256 4.59 -11.37 3.29
CA LEU A 256 3.78 -12.40 3.95
C LEU A 256 4.40 -13.79 3.85
N PHE A 257 5.03 -14.10 2.71
CA PHE A 257 5.64 -15.40 2.48
C PHE A 257 6.98 -15.57 3.20
N MET A 258 7.71 -14.48 3.41
CA MET A 258 9.04 -14.46 4.03
C MET A 258 9.12 -13.39 5.12
N PRO A 259 8.39 -13.54 6.24
CA PRO A 259 8.29 -12.53 7.28
C PRO A 259 9.61 -12.27 8.04
N ARG A 260 10.65 -13.09 7.82
CA ARG A 260 11.99 -12.88 8.40
C ARG A 260 12.91 -12.06 7.49
N VAL A 261 12.50 -11.80 6.24
CA VAL A 261 13.27 -11.05 5.23
C VAL A 261 12.94 -9.57 5.30
#